data_AF-L0F6Y4-F1
#
_entry.id   AF-L0F6Y4-F1
#
_cell.length_a   1.000
_cell.length_b   1.000
_cell.length_c   1.000
_cell.angle_alpha   90.00
_cell.angle_beta   90.00
_cell.angle_gamma   90.00
#
_symmetry.space_group_name_H-M   'P 1'
#
loop_
_entity.id
_entity.type
_entity.pdbx_description
1 polymer ?
#
loop_
_entity_poly.entity_id
_entity_poly.type
_entity_poly.pdbx_seq_one_letter_code
_entity_poly.pdbx_strand_id
1 'polypeptide(L)'
;MSSDRANILNYKKPAFWIAIALIITIGGIVFALIANPVKKEPDLSFLNPDNLATLLVQGEGVQIDEAGYPYPIVVSSLELGRWLHSATDEWKKKRVFSPYELTPSITIRVNTDNEIRFYEAEPALAMIQSGDQYRYYAIPKEDFRVIQEVALLGYPKVQSLTLTEWKKGEPATPVTITDSSIMEMAVLLAQGEENLLAMKYSSVNDAPTVDEYIRVDLLGQEPSQTYFVYTKDGKNYFIERPYQRINRISSGTAQAIFNIFTEAGIKPKETTSFDIEHSLNAIISSPLSSSNPQDYIRAHEDEYETILKFGGEEALQYMLYQFEQGNAEGLRGQIMMRLCKDILGARNTIIDESLSPEEWYTAFSKQEPIKLPDYSYDGKDELEKLVYTTETAHYSQPQRGFTVVAPKIFKSIEEGDFLKVFVTTYSATYIMNTTANAASIREVSGGIIPSAITFERSEAGNYQLVSYEQAKDGSEWLPSIRQYCTTPVSGKEIPGLADDIINHYGDYEDLHKLQRENLLKHLQKYGVQNPLIVKP
;
A
#
# COMPACT_ATOMS: atom_id res chain seq x y z
N MET A 1 81.81 24.99 17.74
CA MET A 1 80.74 25.31 16.78
C MET A 1 80.53 24.10 15.88
N SER A 2 79.27 23.65 15.82
CA SER A 2 78.56 22.79 14.82
C SER A 2 79.35 22.19 13.64
N SER A 3 79.02 21.03 13.07
CA SER A 3 77.88 20.10 13.20
C SER A 3 78.18 18.88 12.31
N ASP A 4 77.63 17.74 12.73
CA ASP A 4 77.51 16.42 12.10
C ASP A 4 77.16 16.32 10.61
N ARG A 5 77.42 15.12 10.06
CA ARG A 5 76.56 14.18 9.27
C ARG A 5 77.42 13.43 8.23
N ALA A 6 77.19 12.17 7.83
CA ALA A 6 76.14 11.19 8.04
C ALA A 6 76.70 9.77 7.78
N ASN A 7 76.08 8.75 8.39
CA ASN A 7 76.40 7.33 8.22
C ASN A 7 75.46 6.68 7.19
N ILE A 8 76.03 5.90 6.26
CA ILE A 8 75.33 5.17 5.19
C ILE A 8 74.85 3.82 5.73
N LEU A 9 73.53 3.55 5.65
CA LEU A 9 72.92 2.28 6.02
C LEU A 9 73.00 1.26 4.88
N ASN A 10 73.48 0.06 5.21
CA ASN A 10 73.65 -1.08 4.30
C ASN A 10 72.42 -2.02 4.38
N TYR A 11 71.73 -2.22 3.26
CA TYR A 11 70.44 -2.91 3.15
C TYR A 11 70.63 -4.42 2.84
N LYS A 12 70.02 -5.32 3.62
CA LYS A 12 69.96 -6.81 3.45
C LYS A 12 68.47 -7.22 3.49
N LYS A 13 67.83 -8.08 2.70
CA LYS A 13 68.09 -9.05 1.61
C LYS A 13 66.74 -9.26 0.84
N PRO A 14 66.72 -9.81 -0.39
CA PRO A 14 65.51 -9.96 -1.23
C PRO A 14 64.39 -10.84 -0.66
N ALA A 15 64.67 -11.74 0.28
CA ALA A 15 63.68 -12.63 0.88
C ALA A 15 62.56 -11.91 1.66
N PHE A 16 62.88 -10.75 2.26
CA PHE A 16 61.91 -9.94 2.99
C PHE A 16 60.84 -9.35 2.05
N TRP A 17 61.26 -8.87 0.88
CA TRP A 17 60.36 -8.32 -0.13
C TRP A 17 59.51 -9.41 -0.81
N ILE A 18 60.06 -10.61 -0.99
CA ILE A 18 59.30 -11.76 -1.51
C ILE A 18 58.20 -12.18 -0.52
N ALA A 19 58.49 -12.19 0.78
CA ALA A 19 57.50 -12.50 1.82
C ALA A 19 56.37 -11.46 1.86
N ILE A 20 56.70 -10.16 1.75
CA ILE A 20 55.71 -9.08 1.69
C ILE A 20 54.85 -9.20 0.43
N ALA A 21 55.47 -9.44 -0.74
CA ALA A 21 54.72 -9.64 -1.98
C ALA A 21 53.77 -10.83 -1.89
N LEU A 22 54.20 -11.94 -1.27
CA LEU A 22 53.34 -13.12 -1.08
C LEU A 22 52.15 -12.82 -0.16
N ILE A 23 52.37 -12.08 0.93
CA ILE A 23 51.31 -11.67 1.86
C ILE A 23 50.32 -10.72 1.18
N ILE A 24 50.78 -9.79 0.35
CA ILE A 24 49.91 -8.90 -0.43
C ILE A 24 49.12 -9.70 -1.47
N THR A 25 49.73 -10.71 -2.10
CA THR A 25 49.05 -11.55 -3.10
C THR A 25 47.99 -12.44 -2.45
N ILE A 26 48.31 -13.08 -1.32
CA ILE A 26 47.36 -13.88 -0.54
C ILE A 26 46.27 -12.98 0.03
N GLY A 27 46.63 -11.80 0.56
CA GLY A 27 45.68 -10.79 1.03
C GLY A 27 44.76 -10.29 -0.08
N GLY A 28 45.28 -10.09 -1.29
CA GLY A 28 44.49 -9.70 -2.47
C GLY A 28 43.57 -10.82 -2.97
N ILE A 29 44.00 -12.09 -2.91
CA ILE A 29 43.16 -13.25 -3.25
C ILE A 29 42.07 -13.46 -2.18
N VAL A 30 42.41 -13.32 -0.89
CA VAL A 30 41.46 -13.37 0.22
C VAL A 30 40.48 -12.19 0.14
N PHE A 31 40.96 -11.00 -0.20
CA PHE A 31 40.10 -9.84 -0.43
C PHE A 31 39.22 -10.03 -1.67
N ALA A 32 39.71 -10.65 -2.75
CA ALA A 32 38.89 -10.97 -3.93
C ALA A 32 37.87 -12.08 -3.67
N LEU A 33 38.14 -13.01 -2.74
CA LEU A 33 37.19 -14.03 -2.30
C LEU A 33 36.15 -13.46 -1.33
N ILE A 34 36.52 -12.53 -0.45
CA ILE A 34 35.61 -11.84 0.49
C ILE A 34 34.81 -10.74 -0.22
N ALA A 35 35.42 -10.06 -1.18
CA ALA A 35 34.79 -9.05 -2.05
C ALA A 35 34.21 -9.68 -3.32
N ASN A 36 33.89 -10.97 -3.31
CA ASN A 36 32.82 -11.44 -4.17
C ASN A 36 31.56 -10.77 -3.62
N PRO A 37 30.99 -9.73 -4.28
CA PRO A 37 29.73 -9.20 -3.83
C PRO A 37 28.79 -10.39 -3.79
N VAL A 38 28.20 -10.66 -2.62
CA VAL A 38 27.01 -11.48 -2.58
C VAL A 38 26.09 -10.80 -3.59
N LYS A 39 25.93 -11.41 -4.77
CA LYS A 39 24.83 -11.06 -5.66
C LYS A 39 23.63 -11.36 -4.78
N LYS A 40 23.12 -10.32 -4.09
CA LYS A 40 21.80 -10.37 -3.51
C LYS A 40 20.95 -10.74 -4.71
N GLU A 41 20.45 -11.97 -4.70
CA GLU A 41 19.44 -12.36 -5.67
C GLU A 41 18.39 -11.24 -5.64
N PRO A 42 17.95 -10.73 -6.81
CA PRO A 42 16.95 -9.67 -6.82
C PRO A 42 15.77 -10.17 -5.99
N ASP A 43 15.31 -9.34 -5.04
CA ASP A 43 14.17 -9.69 -4.21
C ASP A 43 12.91 -9.72 -5.07
N LEU A 44 12.64 -10.85 -5.70
CA LEU A 44 11.48 -11.05 -6.58
C LEU A 44 10.17 -11.20 -5.79
N SER A 45 10.15 -10.81 -4.51
CA SER A 45 8.93 -10.74 -3.71
C SER A 45 7.94 -9.76 -4.34
N PHE A 46 8.36 -8.70 -5.03
CA PHE A 46 7.46 -7.83 -5.79
C PHE A 46 6.69 -8.56 -6.91
N LEU A 47 7.21 -9.69 -7.41
CA LEU A 47 6.49 -10.53 -8.38
C LEU A 47 5.44 -11.41 -7.70
N ASN A 48 5.34 -11.39 -6.37
CA ASN A 48 4.26 -12.04 -5.62
C ASN A 48 3.00 -11.16 -5.71
N PRO A 49 1.87 -11.70 -6.20
CA PRO A 49 0.61 -10.98 -6.22
C PRO A 49 0.18 -10.39 -4.86
N ASP A 50 0.45 -11.07 -3.73
CA ASP A 50 0.07 -10.57 -2.40
C ASP A 50 0.82 -9.28 -2.01
N ASN A 51 2.06 -9.16 -2.49
CA ASN A 51 2.86 -7.96 -2.26
C ASN A 51 2.33 -6.80 -3.10
N LEU A 52 1.86 -7.06 -4.32
CA LEU A 52 1.18 -6.03 -5.12
C LEU A 52 -0.17 -5.62 -4.51
N ALA A 53 -0.95 -6.58 -4.00
CA ALA A 53 -2.18 -6.28 -3.28
C ALA A 53 -1.91 -5.38 -2.06
N THR A 54 -0.85 -5.68 -1.32
CA THR A 54 -0.38 -4.85 -0.20
C THR A 54 0.05 -3.46 -0.67
N LEU A 55 0.80 -3.36 -1.76
CA LEU A 55 1.20 -2.06 -2.34
C LEU A 55 0.00 -1.23 -2.80
N LEU A 56 -1.05 -1.85 -3.32
CA LEU A 56 -2.30 -1.18 -3.68
C LEU A 56 -3.04 -0.66 -2.45
N VAL A 57 -3.15 -1.46 -1.39
CA VAL A 57 -3.77 -1.04 -0.12
C VAL A 57 -2.99 0.09 0.57
N GLN A 58 -1.67 0.11 0.41
CA GLN A 58 -0.77 1.04 1.08
C GLN A 58 -0.38 2.26 0.25
N GLY A 59 -0.62 2.19 -1.06
CA GLY A 59 -0.20 3.16 -2.07
C GLY A 59 -1.29 4.17 -2.43
N GLU A 60 -0.86 5.27 -3.01
CA GLU A 60 -1.67 6.46 -3.24
C GLU A 60 -2.53 6.41 -4.52
N GLY A 61 -3.00 5.22 -4.93
CA GLY A 61 -3.93 5.01 -6.05
C GLY A 61 -3.44 4.01 -7.12
N VAL A 62 -4.33 3.65 -8.06
CA VAL A 62 -4.09 2.65 -9.12
C VAL A 62 -4.66 3.08 -10.45
N GLN A 63 -3.95 2.78 -11.54
CA GLN A 63 -4.41 3.02 -12.90
C GLN A 63 -4.62 1.72 -13.64
N ILE A 64 -5.72 1.62 -14.38
CA ILE A 64 -6.06 0.50 -15.22
C ILE A 64 -6.05 0.98 -16.67
N ASP A 65 -5.11 0.49 -17.46
CA ASP A 65 -5.08 0.69 -18.90
C ASP A 65 -5.87 -0.44 -19.57
N GLU A 66 -6.91 -0.09 -20.30
CA GLU A 66 -7.63 -1.03 -21.17
C GLU A 66 -7.21 -0.81 -22.62
N ALA A 67 -6.90 -1.91 -23.32
CA ALA A 67 -6.47 -1.86 -24.71
C ALA A 67 -7.53 -1.19 -25.61
N GLY A 68 -7.13 -0.16 -26.33
CA GLY A 68 -8.01 0.59 -27.23
C GLY A 68 -8.83 1.69 -26.56
N TYR A 69 -8.77 1.85 -25.24
CA TYR A 69 -9.35 2.97 -24.53
C TYR A 69 -8.28 4.07 -24.32
N PRO A 70 -8.56 5.34 -24.70
CA PRO A 70 -7.52 6.37 -24.78
C PRO A 70 -7.12 7.00 -23.44
N TYR A 71 -7.83 6.70 -22.35
CA TYR A 71 -7.60 7.30 -21.02
C TYR A 71 -7.37 6.21 -19.97
N PRO A 72 -6.52 6.44 -18.95
CA PRO A 72 -6.39 5.52 -17.84
C PRO A 72 -7.72 5.45 -17.07
N ILE A 73 -8.10 4.25 -16.67
CA ILE A 73 -9.27 4.00 -15.82
C ILE A 73 -8.82 4.07 -14.36
N VAL A 74 -9.51 4.88 -13.57
CA VAL A 74 -9.19 5.11 -12.15
C VAL A 74 -10.23 4.42 -11.27
N VAL A 75 -9.75 3.69 -10.26
CA VAL A 75 -10.57 2.95 -9.29
C VAL A 75 -9.96 3.03 -7.89
N SER A 76 -10.72 2.62 -6.88
CA SER A 76 -10.23 2.61 -5.50
C SER A 76 -9.07 1.62 -5.33
N SER A 77 -7.89 2.10 -4.97
CA SER A 77 -6.72 1.26 -4.69
C SER A 77 -6.92 0.37 -3.48
N LEU A 78 -7.63 0.89 -2.46
CA LEU A 78 -7.98 0.14 -1.26
C LEU A 78 -8.87 -1.05 -1.57
N GLU A 79 -9.98 -0.83 -2.27
CA GLU A 79 -10.92 -1.90 -2.60
C GLU A 79 -10.32 -2.88 -3.62
N LEU A 80 -9.56 -2.38 -4.60
CA LEU A 80 -8.88 -3.25 -5.57
C LEU A 80 -7.78 -4.08 -4.91
N GLY A 81 -7.01 -3.50 -3.99
CA GLY A 81 -5.98 -4.21 -3.24
C GLY A 81 -6.57 -5.27 -2.32
N ARG A 82 -7.69 -4.99 -1.64
CA ARG A 82 -8.44 -5.98 -0.85
C ARG A 82 -8.94 -7.14 -1.71
N TRP A 83 -9.54 -6.83 -2.86
CA TRP A 83 -9.99 -7.84 -3.80
C TRP A 83 -8.80 -8.69 -4.29
N LEU A 84 -7.71 -8.05 -4.73
CA LEU A 84 -6.55 -8.75 -5.25
C LEU A 84 -5.95 -9.66 -4.17
N HIS A 85 -5.84 -9.21 -2.92
CA HIS A 85 -5.36 -10.02 -1.81
C HIS A 85 -6.15 -11.32 -1.63
N SER A 86 -7.48 -11.26 -1.83
CA SER A 86 -8.33 -12.45 -1.74
C SER A 86 -8.26 -13.32 -3.00
N ALA A 87 -8.20 -12.72 -4.19
CA ALA A 87 -8.12 -13.44 -5.44
C ALA A 87 -6.81 -14.24 -5.57
N THR A 88 -5.72 -13.69 -5.03
CA THR A 88 -4.37 -14.23 -5.24
C THR A 88 -4.06 -15.49 -4.45
N ASP A 89 -4.88 -15.83 -3.45
CA ASP A 89 -4.84 -17.12 -2.75
C ASP A 89 -4.94 -18.32 -3.73
N GLU A 90 -5.65 -18.14 -4.86
CA GLU A 90 -5.82 -19.18 -5.87
C GLU A 90 -4.80 -19.12 -7.01
N TRP A 91 -4.02 -18.04 -7.10
CA TRP A 91 -3.10 -17.80 -8.22
C TRP A 91 -1.87 -18.68 -8.11
N LYS A 92 -1.57 -19.43 -9.18
CA LYS A 92 -0.47 -20.39 -9.18
C LYS A 92 0.55 -20.04 -10.23
N LYS A 93 1.83 -20.00 -9.86
CA LYS A 93 2.93 -19.75 -10.81
C LYS A 93 2.81 -20.71 -11.99
N LYS A 94 2.75 -20.16 -13.20
CA LYS A 94 2.64 -20.91 -14.45
C LYS A 94 3.92 -20.76 -15.25
N ARG A 95 4.46 -21.88 -15.72
CA ARG A 95 5.55 -21.88 -16.69
C ARG A 95 4.95 -21.75 -18.08
N VAL A 96 5.49 -20.82 -18.86
CA VAL A 96 5.13 -20.62 -20.27
C VAL A 96 6.37 -20.77 -21.14
N PHE A 97 6.19 -21.05 -22.43
CA PHE A 97 7.29 -21.14 -23.38
C PHE A 97 7.80 -19.76 -23.75
N SER A 98 9.11 -19.52 -23.66
CA SER A 98 9.71 -18.25 -24.07
C SER A 98 10.10 -18.29 -25.55
N PRO A 99 9.76 -17.26 -26.36
CA PRO A 99 8.98 -16.08 -25.99
C PRO A 99 7.47 -16.37 -25.95
N TYR A 100 6.79 -15.84 -24.93
CA TYR A 100 5.34 -15.97 -24.77
C TYR A 100 4.68 -14.63 -25.11
N GLU A 101 4.48 -14.41 -26.40
CA GLU A 101 4.03 -13.11 -26.93
C GLU A 101 2.50 -13.03 -26.93
N LEU A 102 1.93 -12.49 -25.86
CA LEU A 102 0.53 -12.09 -25.81
C LEU A 102 0.45 -10.57 -25.59
N THR A 103 -0.48 -9.93 -26.30
CA THR A 103 -0.81 -8.52 -26.06
C THR A 103 -1.78 -8.44 -24.87
N PRO A 104 -1.46 -7.66 -23.83
CA PRO A 104 -2.38 -7.49 -22.71
C PRO A 104 -3.65 -6.75 -23.16
N SER A 105 -4.80 -7.21 -22.70
CA SER A 105 -6.08 -6.50 -22.89
C SER A 105 -6.34 -5.50 -21.77
N ILE A 106 -5.88 -5.81 -20.56
CA ILE A 106 -5.98 -4.93 -19.39
C ILE A 106 -4.65 -4.94 -18.65
N THR A 107 -4.14 -3.77 -18.28
CA THR A 107 -2.93 -3.61 -17.46
C THR A 107 -3.24 -2.76 -16.24
N ILE A 108 -3.03 -3.33 -15.06
CA ILE A 108 -3.11 -2.60 -13.78
C ILE A 108 -1.71 -2.07 -13.48
N ARG A 109 -1.53 -0.75 -13.52
CA ARG A 109 -0.30 -0.07 -13.10
C ARG A 109 -0.38 0.25 -11.63
N VAL A 110 0.49 -0.37 -10.85
CA VAL A 110 0.61 -0.15 -9.40
C VAL A 110 1.54 1.03 -9.12
N ASN A 111 2.62 1.16 -9.90
CA ASN A 111 3.52 2.32 -9.93
C ASN A 111 4.36 2.27 -11.21
N THR A 112 5.40 3.11 -11.31
CA THR A 112 6.30 3.21 -12.47
C THR A 112 6.97 1.89 -12.84
N ASP A 113 7.24 1.04 -11.85
CA ASP A 113 7.99 -0.18 -12.05
C ASP A 113 7.11 -1.42 -12.11
N ASN A 114 5.94 -1.41 -11.45
CA ASN A 114 5.16 -2.60 -11.15
C ASN A 114 3.79 -2.58 -11.84
N GLU A 115 3.48 -3.67 -12.55
CA GLU A 115 2.20 -3.82 -13.24
C GLU A 115 1.71 -5.28 -13.30
N ILE A 116 0.39 -5.42 -13.44
CA ILE A 116 -0.29 -6.70 -13.64
C ILE A 116 -0.97 -6.66 -15.00
N ARG A 117 -0.62 -7.60 -15.86
CA ARG A 117 -1.16 -7.73 -17.21
C ARG A 117 -2.09 -8.91 -17.30
N PHE A 118 -3.27 -8.67 -17.87
CA PHE A 118 -4.31 -9.64 -18.13
C PHE A 118 -4.54 -9.79 -19.64
N TYR A 119 -4.98 -10.97 -20.06
CA TYR A 119 -5.03 -11.33 -21.47
C TYR A 119 -6.39 -11.91 -21.86
N GLU A 120 -7.16 -11.19 -22.67
CA GLU A 120 -8.43 -11.70 -23.21
C GLU A 120 -8.23 -12.96 -24.08
N ALA A 121 -7.11 -13.05 -24.80
CA ALA A 121 -6.75 -14.24 -25.56
C ALA A 121 -6.53 -15.49 -24.67
N GLU A 122 -6.20 -15.29 -23.39
CA GLU A 122 -6.03 -16.36 -22.41
C GLU A 122 -6.54 -15.94 -21.02
N PRO A 123 -7.87 -15.95 -20.77
CA PRO A 123 -8.49 -15.41 -19.55
C PRO A 123 -8.07 -16.09 -18.23
N ALA A 124 -7.38 -17.23 -18.31
CA ALA A 124 -6.87 -17.96 -17.16
C ALA A 124 -5.38 -17.66 -16.90
N LEU A 125 -4.87 -16.54 -17.43
CA LEU A 125 -3.48 -16.11 -17.32
C LEU A 125 -3.39 -14.65 -16.88
N ALA A 126 -2.52 -14.39 -15.90
CA ALA A 126 -1.99 -13.06 -15.62
C ALA A 126 -0.46 -13.09 -15.68
N MET A 127 0.14 -11.94 -15.95
CA MET A 127 1.57 -11.72 -15.82
C MET A 127 1.80 -10.56 -14.85
N ILE A 128 2.67 -10.77 -13.88
CA ILE A 128 3.18 -9.69 -13.03
C ILE A 128 4.55 -9.29 -13.55
N GLN A 129 4.75 -8.00 -13.77
CA GLN A 129 6.02 -7.42 -14.18
C GLN A 129 6.48 -6.38 -13.15
N SER A 130 7.79 -6.35 -12.94
CA SER A 130 8.48 -5.31 -12.16
C SER A 130 9.82 -5.00 -12.80
N GLY A 131 9.98 -3.79 -13.33
CA GLY A 131 11.10 -3.45 -14.21
C GLY A 131 11.25 -4.46 -15.35
N ASP A 132 12.43 -5.06 -15.47
CA ASP A 132 12.74 -6.06 -16.51
C ASP A 132 12.34 -7.50 -16.13
N GLN A 133 11.90 -7.74 -14.90
CA GLN A 133 11.56 -9.08 -14.41
C GLN A 133 10.06 -9.32 -14.50
N TYR A 134 9.66 -10.51 -14.90
CA TYR A 134 8.24 -10.88 -14.97
C TYR A 134 7.99 -12.33 -14.57
N ARG A 135 6.75 -12.62 -14.21
CA ARG A 135 6.28 -13.97 -13.90
C ARG A 135 4.83 -14.16 -14.29
N TYR A 136 4.51 -15.33 -14.83
CA TYR A 136 3.15 -15.70 -15.20
C TYR A 136 2.47 -16.50 -14.09
N TYR A 137 1.16 -16.30 -13.97
CA TYR A 137 0.27 -16.95 -13.03
C TYR A 137 -0.93 -17.54 -13.77
N ALA A 138 -1.27 -18.78 -13.43
CA ALA A 138 -2.57 -19.36 -13.72
C ALA A 138 -3.57 -18.75 -12.75
N ILE A 139 -4.66 -18.19 -13.28
CA ILE A 139 -5.70 -17.51 -12.51
C ILE A 139 -7.08 -18.13 -12.81
N PRO A 140 -8.03 -18.09 -11.87
CA PRO A 140 -9.44 -18.27 -12.16
C PRO A 140 -9.91 -17.36 -13.31
N LYS A 141 -10.79 -17.84 -14.19
CA LYS A 141 -11.32 -17.01 -15.29
C LYS A 141 -12.22 -15.91 -14.75
N GLU A 142 -12.82 -16.17 -13.59
CA GLU A 142 -13.67 -15.29 -12.83
C GLU A 142 -12.89 -14.02 -12.43
N ASP A 143 -11.61 -14.14 -12.07
CA ASP A 143 -10.77 -13.00 -11.71
C ASP A 143 -10.51 -12.08 -12.91
N PHE A 144 -10.27 -12.65 -14.09
CA PHE A 144 -10.18 -11.87 -15.32
C PHE A 144 -11.50 -11.14 -15.60
N ARG A 145 -12.64 -11.81 -15.41
CA ARG A 145 -13.97 -11.21 -15.58
C ARG A 145 -14.23 -10.08 -14.59
N VAL A 146 -13.79 -10.22 -13.33
CA VAL A 146 -13.88 -9.14 -12.34
C VAL A 146 -13.09 -7.94 -12.85
N ILE A 147 -11.84 -8.12 -13.29
CA ILE A 147 -11.02 -7.00 -13.80
C ILE A 147 -11.60 -6.37 -15.06
N GLN A 148 -12.22 -7.15 -15.96
CA GLN A 148 -12.97 -6.59 -17.08
C GLN A 148 -14.13 -5.72 -16.60
N GLU A 149 -14.89 -6.17 -15.60
CA GLU A 149 -15.98 -5.38 -15.04
C GLU A 149 -15.46 -4.11 -14.34
N VAL A 150 -14.38 -4.20 -13.56
CA VAL A 150 -13.74 -3.03 -12.93
C VAL A 150 -13.31 -2.01 -13.99
N ALA A 151 -12.69 -2.46 -15.09
CA ALA A 151 -12.29 -1.59 -16.21
C ALA A 151 -13.50 -0.96 -16.94
N LEU A 152 -14.67 -1.59 -16.92
CA LEU A 152 -15.90 -1.03 -17.48
C LEU A 152 -16.56 -0.01 -16.53
N LEU A 153 -16.47 -0.23 -15.23
CA LEU A 153 -17.16 0.56 -14.20
C LEU A 153 -16.32 1.72 -13.65
N GLY A 154 -15.01 1.73 -13.88
CA GLY A 154 -14.13 2.78 -13.37
C GLY A 154 -14.31 4.14 -14.06
N TYR A 155 -13.78 5.17 -13.42
CA TYR A 155 -13.79 6.53 -13.95
C TYR A 155 -12.74 6.65 -15.09
N PRO A 156 -12.98 7.40 -16.20
CA PRO A 156 -14.09 8.31 -16.47
C PRO A 156 -15.30 7.68 -17.18
N LYS A 157 -15.35 6.34 -17.33
CA LYS A 157 -16.46 5.67 -18.02
C LYS A 157 -17.76 5.77 -17.25
N VAL A 158 -17.69 5.67 -15.91
CA VAL A 158 -18.77 6.00 -14.98
C VAL A 158 -18.40 7.31 -14.28
N GLN A 159 -19.32 8.26 -14.31
CA GLN A 159 -19.12 9.63 -13.83
C GLN A 159 -20.09 10.01 -12.71
N SER A 160 -21.21 9.30 -12.62
CA SER A 160 -22.15 9.43 -11.51
C SER A 160 -22.87 8.12 -11.30
N LEU A 161 -23.42 7.94 -10.11
CA LEU A 161 -24.35 6.86 -9.85
C LEU A 161 -25.52 7.32 -9.02
N THR A 162 -26.67 6.71 -9.24
CA THR A 162 -27.90 6.95 -8.47
C THR A 162 -28.26 5.69 -7.69
N LEU A 163 -28.41 5.86 -6.38
CA LEU A 163 -28.82 4.83 -5.45
C LEU A 163 -30.27 5.10 -5.04
N THR A 164 -31.13 4.11 -5.23
CA THR A 164 -32.54 4.19 -4.81
C THR A 164 -32.90 2.97 -4.00
N GLU A 165 -33.30 3.16 -2.74
CA GLU A 165 -33.90 2.09 -1.94
C GLU A 165 -35.33 1.84 -2.43
N TRP A 166 -35.71 0.58 -2.59
CA TRP A 166 -37.06 0.16 -2.94
C TRP A 166 -37.61 -0.72 -1.83
N LYS A 167 -38.86 -0.45 -1.42
CA LYS A 167 -39.60 -1.26 -0.45
C LYS A 167 -41.01 -1.55 -0.97
N LYS A 168 -41.34 -2.83 -1.14
CA LYS A 168 -42.63 -3.33 -1.64
C LYS A 168 -43.08 -2.65 -2.94
N GLY A 169 -42.13 -2.43 -3.84
CA GLY A 169 -42.39 -1.78 -5.14
C GLY A 169 -42.48 -0.25 -5.10
N GLU A 170 -42.25 0.39 -3.95
CA GLU A 170 -42.22 1.84 -3.81
C GLU A 170 -40.77 2.35 -3.69
N PRO A 171 -40.32 3.29 -4.54
CA PRO A 171 -38.99 3.88 -4.44
C PRO A 171 -38.92 4.95 -3.35
N ALA A 172 -37.84 4.94 -2.58
CA ALA A 172 -37.44 6.06 -1.73
C ALA A 172 -36.87 7.22 -2.56
N THR A 173 -36.50 8.31 -1.90
CA THR A 173 -35.83 9.43 -2.58
C THR A 173 -34.45 8.96 -3.07
N PRO A 174 -34.14 9.08 -4.38
CA PRO A 174 -32.83 8.71 -4.88
C PRO A 174 -31.72 9.59 -4.32
N VAL A 175 -30.55 8.99 -4.14
CA VAL A 175 -29.30 9.63 -3.75
C VAL A 175 -28.33 9.55 -4.92
N THR A 176 -27.80 10.69 -5.35
CA THR A 176 -26.82 10.74 -6.44
C THR A 176 -25.43 10.92 -5.85
N ILE A 177 -24.50 10.07 -6.26
CA ILE A 177 -23.08 10.11 -5.89
C ILE A 177 -22.29 10.54 -7.12
N THR A 178 -21.49 11.57 -6.94
CA THR A 178 -20.60 12.12 -7.96
C THR A 178 -19.14 12.16 -7.52
N ASP A 179 -18.85 11.87 -6.25
CA ASP A 179 -17.51 11.96 -5.65
C ASP A 179 -16.69 10.66 -5.83
N SER A 180 -15.51 10.59 -5.17
CA SER A 180 -14.61 9.43 -5.22
C SER A 180 -15.24 8.11 -4.81
N SER A 181 -16.38 8.10 -4.10
CA SER A 181 -17.08 6.86 -3.74
C SER A 181 -17.57 6.07 -4.97
N ILE A 182 -17.62 6.68 -6.16
CA ILE A 182 -17.84 5.96 -7.43
C ILE A 182 -16.73 4.94 -7.68
N MET A 183 -15.48 5.30 -7.39
CA MET A 183 -14.31 4.46 -7.60
C MET A 183 -14.29 3.23 -6.68
N GLU A 184 -14.84 3.37 -5.47
CA GLU A 184 -15.08 2.26 -4.54
C GLU A 184 -16.20 1.35 -5.07
N MET A 185 -17.33 1.94 -5.45
CA MET A 185 -18.50 1.21 -5.95
C MET A 185 -18.16 0.39 -7.21
N ALA A 186 -17.30 0.89 -8.09
CA ALA A 186 -16.85 0.18 -9.29
C ALA A 186 -16.21 -1.18 -8.95
N VAL A 187 -15.34 -1.21 -7.93
CA VAL A 187 -14.68 -2.45 -7.49
C VAL A 187 -15.67 -3.36 -6.77
N LEU A 188 -16.50 -2.79 -5.88
CA LEU A 188 -17.46 -3.57 -5.09
C LEU A 188 -18.54 -4.23 -5.95
N LEU A 189 -19.05 -3.56 -6.99
CA LEU A 189 -20.05 -4.11 -7.91
C LEU A 189 -19.48 -5.17 -8.87
N ALA A 190 -18.18 -5.07 -9.17
CA ALA A 190 -17.47 -6.06 -9.96
C ALA A 190 -17.26 -7.38 -9.21
N GLN A 191 -17.24 -7.34 -7.86
CA GLN A 191 -17.09 -8.52 -7.03
C GLN A 191 -18.34 -9.40 -7.10
N GLY A 192 -18.15 -10.70 -7.36
CA GLY A 192 -19.25 -11.64 -7.39
C GLY A 192 -18.80 -13.06 -7.70
N GLU A 193 -19.10 -13.99 -6.79
CA GLU A 193 -18.83 -15.40 -7.00
C GLU A 193 -19.81 -15.96 -8.05
N GLU A 194 -19.25 -16.55 -9.11
CA GLU A 194 -20.05 -17.33 -10.04
C GLU A 194 -20.47 -18.64 -9.38
N ASN A 195 -21.77 -18.77 -9.10
CA ASN A 195 -22.28 -20.01 -8.55
C ASN A 195 -22.34 -21.06 -9.66
N LEU A 196 -21.62 -22.18 -9.55
CA LEU A 196 -21.72 -23.33 -10.48
C LEU A 196 -23.15 -23.90 -10.60
N LEU A 197 -24.08 -23.53 -9.71
CA LEU A 197 -25.51 -23.80 -9.79
C LEU A 197 -26.31 -22.75 -10.61
N ALA A 198 -25.65 -21.80 -11.28
CA ALA A 198 -26.25 -20.68 -12.01
C ALA A 198 -27.24 -21.08 -13.13
N MET A 199 -27.30 -22.35 -13.53
CA MET A 199 -28.42 -22.86 -14.35
C MET A 199 -29.80 -22.75 -13.65
N LYS A 200 -29.86 -22.45 -12.35
CA LYS A 200 -31.11 -22.20 -11.59
C LYS A 200 -31.44 -20.72 -11.30
N TYR A 201 -30.53 -19.79 -11.58
CA TYR A 201 -30.68 -18.37 -11.21
C TYR A 201 -30.35 -17.45 -12.40
N SER A 202 -31.02 -17.64 -13.53
CA SER A 202 -31.00 -16.65 -14.60
C SER A 202 -31.80 -15.42 -14.17
N SER A 203 -31.16 -14.24 -14.12
CA SER A 203 -31.92 -12.99 -14.05
C SER A 203 -32.75 -12.90 -15.34
N VAL A 204 -34.07 -12.96 -15.19
CA VAL A 204 -35.04 -12.87 -16.30
C VAL A 204 -36.06 -11.77 -16.07
N ASN A 205 -35.85 -10.98 -15.01
CA ASN A 205 -36.74 -9.94 -14.55
C ASN A 205 -36.04 -8.58 -14.68
N ASP A 206 -36.82 -7.53 -14.89
CA ASP A 206 -36.33 -6.14 -14.88
C ASP A 206 -35.82 -5.70 -13.49
N ALA A 207 -36.28 -6.37 -12.43
CA ALA A 207 -35.90 -6.12 -11.04
C ALA A 207 -35.96 -7.43 -10.21
N PRO A 208 -35.29 -7.50 -9.05
CA PRO A 208 -35.35 -8.65 -8.16
C PRO A 208 -36.77 -8.96 -7.68
N THR A 209 -37.06 -10.23 -7.39
CA THR A 209 -38.36 -10.67 -6.88
C THR A 209 -38.52 -10.49 -5.36
N VAL A 210 -37.64 -9.72 -4.72
CA VAL A 210 -37.68 -9.46 -3.27
C VAL A 210 -38.37 -8.13 -2.99
N ASP A 211 -38.98 -8.02 -1.81
CA ASP A 211 -39.69 -6.80 -1.40
C ASP A 211 -38.74 -5.63 -1.17
N GLU A 212 -37.47 -5.87 -0.82
CA GLU A 212 -36.51 -4.83 -0.46
C GLU A 212 -35.19 -4.98 -1.23
N TYR A 213 -34.75 -3.92 -1.90
CA TYR A 213 -33.49 -3.87 -2.63
C TYR A 213 -32.99 -2.44 -2.82
N ILE A 214 -31.70 -2.30 -3.10
CA ILE A 214 -31.11 -1.04 -3.57
C ILE A 214 -30.88 -1.17 -5.07
N ARG A 215 -31.45 -0.25 -5.84
CA ARG A 215 -31.15 -0.07 -7.25
C ARG A 215 -29.96 0.87 -7.38
N VAL A 216 -28.96 0.46 -8.16
CA VAL A 216 -27.74 1.22 -8.44
C VAL A 216 -27.68 1.47 -9.94
N ASP A 217 -27.94 2.71 -10.36
CA ASP A 217 -27.83 3.13 -11.76
C ASP A 217 -26.50 3.86 -11.94
N LEU A 218 -25.59 3.30 -12.74
CA LEU A 218 -24.30 3.88 -13.10
C LEU A 218 -24.45 4.65 -14.42
N LEU A 219 -24.06 5.92 -14.44
CA LEU A 219 -24.20 6.83 -15.57
C LEU A 219 -22.83 7.33 -16.04
N GLY A 220 -22.63 7.38 -17.36
CA GLY A 220 -21.40 7.88 -17.96
C GLY A 220 -21.41 7.74 -19.49
N GLN A 221 -20.24 7.55 -20.11
CA GLN A 221 -20.05 7.82 -21.55
C GLN A 221 -20.75 6.83 -22.50
N GLU A 222 -21.02 5.58 -22.10
CA GLU A 222 -21.71 4.55 -22.90
C GLU A 222 -22.26 3.45 -21.96
N PRO A 223 -23.26 2.66 -22.40
CA PRO A 223 -24.61 2.66 -21.83
C PRO A 223 -24.69 2.55 -20.30
N SER A 224 -25.66 3.26 -19.72
CA SER A 224 -25.98 3.21 -18.30
C SER A 224 -26.15 1.76 -17.82
N GLN A 225 -25.48 1.41 -16.75
CA GLN A 225 -25.55 0.07 -16.16
C GLN A 225 -26.43 0.10 -14.92
N THR A 226 -27.35 -0.86 -14.82
CA THR A 226 -28.20 -0.99 -13.62
C THR A 226 -27.85 -2.28 -12.90
N TYR A 227 -27.61 -2.14 -11.59
CA TYR A 227 -27.42 -3.24 -10.66
C TYR A 227 -28.48 -3.18 -9.57
N PHE A 228 -28.75 -4.33 -8.98
CA PHE A 228 -29.61 -4.47 -7.81
C PHE A 228 -28.86 -5.18 -6.71
N VAL A 229 -28.81 -4.56 -5.54
CA VAL A 229 -28.15 -5.12 -4.35
C VAL A 229 -29.22 -5.47 -3.33
N TYR A 230 -29.27 -6.73 -2.91
CA TYR A 230 -30.33 -7.20 -2.01
C TYR A 230 -29.94 -8.44 -1.20
N THR A 231 -30.78 -8.77 -0.22
CA THR A 231 -30.71 -10.02 0.53
C THR A 231 -32.04 -10.77 0.46
N LYS A 232 -32.01 -12.10 0.47
CA LYS A 232 -33.22 -12.95 0.49
C LYS A 232 -33.62 -13.39 1.90
N ASP A 233 -32.66 -13.43 2.83
CA ASP A 233 -32.81 -14.06 4.15
C ASP A 233 -32.03 -13.33 5.26
N GLY A 234 -31.51 -12.13 4.96
CA GLY A 234 -30.67 -11.34 5.87
C GLY A 234 -29.26 -11.89 6.07
N LYS A 235 -28.87 -12.97 5.37
CA LYS A 235 -27.57 -13.64 5.52
C LYS A 235 -26.82 -13.75 4.20
N ASN A 236 -27.56 -13.96 3.12
CA ASN A 236 -27.04 -14.09 1.77
C ASN A 236 -27.33 -12.82 0.98
N TYR A 237 -26.26 -12.19 0.50
CA TYR A 237 -26.30 -10.94 -0.25
C TYR A 237 -26.01 -11.20 -1.72
N PHE A 238 -26.66 -10.43 -2.58
CA PHE A 238 -26.62 -10.62 -4.02
C PHE A 238 -26.45 -9.29 -4.74
N ILE A 239 -25.70 -9.33 -5.84
CA ILE A 239 -25.66 -8.30 -6.87
C ILE A 239 -26.28 -8.89 -8.13
N GLU A 240 -27.33 -8.27 -8.63
CA GLU A 240 -28.02 -8.69 -9.83
C GLU A 240 -27.88 -7.63 -10.92
N ARG A 241 -27.48 -8.09 -12.12
CA ARG A 241 -27.55 -7.30 -13.36
C ARG A 241 -28.66 -7.89 -14.22
N PRO A 242 -29.72 -7.14 -14.52
CA PRO A 242 -30.89 -7.63 -15.25
C PRO A 242 -30.52 -8.37 -16.51
N TYR A 243 -31.19 -9.50 -16.76
CA TYR A 243 -31.00 -10.32 -17.97
C TYR A 243 -29.59 -10.88 -18.17
N GLN A 244 -28.69 -10.68 -17.20
CA GLN A 244 -27.30 -11.11 -17.30
C GLN A 244 -26.95 -12.11 -16.22
N ARG A 245 -26.94 -11.70 -14.95
CA ARG A 245 -26.43 -12.54 -13.87
C ARG A 245 -26.90 -12.11 -12.49
N ILE A 246 -26.91 -13.08 -11.58
CA ILE A 246 -27.11 -12.89 -10.14
C ILE A 246 -25.88 -13.48 -9.44
N ASN A 247 -25.04 -12.61 -8.89
CA ASN A 247 -23.83 -13.00 -8.19
C ASN A 247 -24.07 -12.95 -6.69
N ARG A 248 -23.54 -13.93 -5.96
CA ARG A 248 -23.46 -13.84 -4.50
C ARG A 248 -22.26 -12.99 -4.13
N ILE A 249 -22.41 -12.17 -3.10
CA ILE A 249 -21.32 -11.37 -2.54
C ILE A 249 -21.12 -11.66 -1.06
N SER A 250 -19.93 -11.35 -0.55
CA SER A 250 -19.61 -11.46 0.87
C SER A 250 -20.43 -10.44 1.68
N SER A 251 -20.62 -10.72 2.97
CA SER A 251 -21.22 -9.75 3.88
C SER A 251 -20.40 -8.46 4.01
N GLY A 252 -19.07 -8.55 3.87
CA GLY A 252 -18.17 -7.39 3.90
C GLY A 252 -18.42 -6.47 2.70
N THR A 253 -18.46 -7.04 1.49
CA THR A 253 -18.78 -6.32 0.24
C THR A 253 -20.15 -5.66 0.33
N ALA A 254 -21.16 -6.39 0.83
CA ALA A 254 -22.51 -5.85 0.99
C ALA A 254 -22.54 -4.68 1.97
N GLN A 255 -21.83 -4.80 3.11
CA GLN A 255 -21.76 -3.74 4.10
C GLN A 255 -21.04 -2.50 3.56
N ALA A 256 -19.96 -2.66 2.78
CA ALA A 256 -19.27 -1.55 2.13
C ALA A 256 -20.21 -0.78 1.19
N ILE A 257 -21.00 -1.49 0.38
CA ILE A 257 -22.03 -0.89 -0.49
C ILE A 257 -23.08 -0.13 0.34
N PHE A 258 -23.58 -0.73 1.43
CA PHE A 258 -24.56 -0.08 2.30
C PHE A 258 -24.01 1.15 3.02
N ASN A 259 -22.73 1.15 3.38
CA ASN A 259 -22.07 2.29 4.00
C ASN A 259 -22.01 3.46 3.01
N ILE A 260 -21.57 3.22 1.77
CA ILE A 260 -21.56 4.24 0.70
C ILE A 260 -22.96 4.86 0.54
N PHE A 261 -24.00 4.02 0.50
CA PHE A 261 -25.38 4.50 0.41
C PHE A 261 -25.82 5.36 1.61
N THR A 262 -25.50 4.90 2.82
CA THR A 262 -25.90 5.58 4.06
C THR A 262 -25.20 6.93 4.20
N GLU A 263 -23.89 6.97 3.93
CA GLU A 263 -23.10 8.20 3.98
C GLU A 263 -23.57 9.22 2.94
N ALA A 264 -23.86 8.77 1.72
CA ALA A 264 -24.39 9.63 0.67
C ALA A 264 -25.78 10.19 1.01
N GLY A 265 -26.61 9.46 1.75
CA GLY A 265 -27.90 9.95 2.23
C GLY A 265 -27.82 10.99 3.37
N ILE A 266 -26.67 11.08 4.04
CA ILE A 266 -26.40 12.05 5.13
C ILE A 266 -25.74 13.33 4.57
N LYS A 267 -24.98 13.24 3.48
CA LYS A 267 -24.33 14.39 2.82
C LYS A 267 -25.39 15.35 2.23
N PRO A 268 -25.25 16.69 2.40
CA PRO A 268 -26.19 17.67 1.82
C PRO A 268 -26.30 17.52 0.29
N LYS A 269 -27.52 17.68 -0.23
CA LYS A 269 -27.93 17.44 -1.63
C LYS A 269 -27.35 18.40 -2.68
N GLU A 270 -26.38 19.23 -2.33
CA GLU A 270 -25.68 20.11 -3.26
C GLU A 270 -24.31 19.51 -3.58
N THR A 271 -24.27 18.59 -4.54
CA THR A 271 -22.99 18.08 -5.06
C THR A 271 -23.02 18.17 -6.57
N THR A 272 -22.29 19.16 -7.07
CA THR A 272 -21.84 19.29 -8.47
C THR A 272 -21.20 17.96 -8.92
N SER A 273 -21.44 17.56 -10.16
CA SER A 273 -20.85 16.34 -10.75
C SER A 273 -19.32 16.44 -10.78
N PHE A 274 -18.61 15.52 -10.12
CA PHE A 274 -17.15 15.48 -10.15
C PHE A 274 -16.68 14.57 -11.29
N ASP A 275 -16.11 15.20 -12.30
CA ASP A 275 -15.43 14.57 -13.44
C ASP A 275 -14.14 15.37 -13.64
N ILE A 276 -13.01 14.81 -13.21
CA ILE A 276 -11.67 15.43 -13.29
C ILE A 276 -11.39 15.99 -14.69
N GLU A 277 -11.60 15.21 -15.75
CA GLU A 277 -11.36 15.68 -17.11
C GLU A 277 -12.35 16.73 -17.57
N HIS A 278 -13.64 16.56 -17.27
CA HIS A 278 -14.63 17.57 -17.58
C HIS A 278 -14.33 18.89 -16.86
N SER A 279 -14.00 18.84 -15.57
CA SER A 279 -13.63 19.98 -14.75
C SER A 279 -12.33 20.61 -15.23
N LEU A 280 -11.28 19.83 -15.54
CA LEU A 280 -10.04 20.35 -16.13
C LEU A 280 -10.31 21.03 -17.47
N ASN A 281 -11.12 20.41 -18.34
CA ASN A 281 -11.47 20.95 -19.64
C ASN A 281 -12.32 22.23 -19.53
N ALA A 282 -13.24 22.28 -18.57
CA ALA A 282 -14.00 23.49 -18.24
C ALA A 282 -13.04 24.61 -17.78
N ILE A 283 -12.16 24.32 -16.82
CA ILE A 283 -11.17 25.28 -16.31
C ILE A 283 -10.32 25.83 -17.45
N ILE A 284 -9.78 25.01 -18.36
CA ILE A 284 -8.89 25.50 -19.43
C ILE A 284 -9.64 26.14 -20.61
N SER A 285 -10.97 25.99 -20.69
CA SER A 285 -11.76 26.52 -21.82
C SER A 285 -11.98 28.04 -21.75
N SER A 286 -11.89 28.65 -20.57
CA SER A 286 -12.13 30.08 -20.38
C SER A 286 -11.52 30.61 -19.07
N PRO A 287 -11.18 31.90 -18.97
CA PRO A 287 -11.43 32.97 -19.94
C PRO A 287 -10.39 32.99 -21.07
N LEU A 288 -10.86 32.99 -22.32
CA LEU A 288 -9.99 33.06 -23.52
C LEU A 288 -9.18 34.36 -23.63
N SER A 289 -9.52 35.38 -22.83
CA SER A 289 -8.88 36.70 -22.83
C SER A 289 -7.66 36.80 -21.92
N SER A 290 -7.35 35.78 -21.12
CA SER A 290 -6.18 35.75 -20.24
C SER A 290 -5.19 34.67 -20.67
N SER A 291 -3.92 34.91 -20.37
CA SER A 291 -2.85 33.91 -20.44
C SER A 291 -2.33 33.51 -19.05
N ASN A 292 -2.92 34.03 -17.98
CA ASN A 292 -2.53 33.75 -16.61
C ASN A 292 -3.36 32.59 -16.04
N PRO A 293 -2.75 31.45 -15.65
CA PRO A 293 -3.47 30.30 -15.10
C PRO A 293 -4.37 30.65 -13.91
N GLN A 294 -3.99 31.63 -13.08
CA GLN A 294 -4.80 32.03 -11.92
C GLN A 294 -6.15 32.65 -12.32
N ASP A 295 -6.24 33.28 -13.50
CA ASP A 295 -7.50 33.85 -13.98
C ASP A 295 -8.47 32.76 -14.46
N TYR A 296 -7.95 31.65 -14.99
CA TYR A 296 -8.75 30.46 -15.32
C TYR A 296 -9.25 29.78 -14.04
N ILE A 297 -8.38 29.59 -13.04
CA ILE A 297 -8.77 29.04 -11.73
C ILE A 297 -9.86 29.91 -11.09
N ARG A 298 -9.71 31.24 -11.10
CA ARG A 298 -10.71 32.15 -10.51
C ARG A 298 -12.05 32.13 -11.25
N ALA A 299 -12.04 31.92 -12.57
CA ALA A 299 -13.26 31.84 -13.36
C ALA A 299 -14.02 30.53 -13.18
N HIS A 300 -13.33 29.48 -12.73
CA HIS A 300 -13.82 28.10 -12.57
C HIS A 300 -13.43 27.56 -11.18
N GLU A 301 -13.66 28.37 -10.15
CA GLU A 301 -13.30 28.03 -8.77
C GLU A 301 -14.05 26.79 -8.29
N ASP A 302 -15.31 26.64 -8.71
CA ASP A 302 -16.14 25.48 -8.38
C ASP A 302 -15.59 24.19 -8.98
N GLU A 303 -15.14 24.19 -10.23
CA GLU A 303 -14.51 23.06 -10.89
C GLU A 303 -13.15 22.72 -10.26
N TYR A 304 -12.36 23.74 -9.92
CA TYR A 304 -11.06 23.56 -9.27
C TYR A 304 -11.22 22.95 -7.87
N GLU A 305 -12.12 23.51 -7.05
CA GLU A 305 -12.44 23.01 -5.72
C GLU A 305 -13.11 21.63 -5.77
N THR A 306 -13.92 21.37 -6.78
CA THR A 306 -14.49 20.05 -7.06
C THR A 306 -13.39 19.01 -7.23
N ILE A 307 -12.30 19.34 -7.95
CA ILE A 307 -11.15 18.43 -8.10
C ILE A 307 -10.44 18.20 -6.76
N LEU A 308 -10.18 19.26 -5.99
CA LEU A 308 -9.51 19.16 -4.70
C LEU A 308 -10.32 18.36 -3.67
N LYS A 309 -11.64 18.60 -3.60
CA LYS A 309 -12.53 18.03 -2.58
C LYS A 309 -12.89 16.57 -2.84
N PHE A 310 -13.14 16.23 -4.10
CA PHE A 310 -13.70 14.93 -4.46
C PHE A 310 -12.69 14.03 -5.19
N GLY A 311 -11.61 14.59 -5.71
CA GLY A 311 -10.58 13.84 -6.43
C GLY A 311 -9.43 13.36 -5.58
N GLY A 312 -9.05 14.11 -4.55
CA GLY A 312 -8.03 13.68 -3.58
C GLY A 312 -6.77 13.09 -4.22
N GLU A 313 -6.37 11.94 -3.72
CA GLU A 313 -5.13 11.27 -4.14
C GLU A 313 -5.23 10.66 -5.55
N GLU A 314 -6.41 10.18 -5.91
CA GLU A 314 -6.71 9.62 -7.22
C GLU A 314 -6.62 10.69 -8.33
N ALA A 315 -7.02 11.93 -8.05
CA ALA A 315 -6.80 13.06 -8.94
C ALA A 315 -5.33 13.46 -9.04
N LEU A 316 -4.59 13.40 -7.93
CA LEU A 316 -3.14 13.64 -7.94
C LEU A 316 -2.43 12.62 -8.84
N GLN A 317 -2.72 11.33 -8.70
CA GLN A 317 -2.13 10.31 -9.57
C GLN A 317 -2.52 10.46 -11.04
N TYR A 318 -3.79 10.74 -11.31
CA TYR A 318 -4.25 11.01 -12.66
C TYR A 318 -3.39 12.11 -13.31
N MET A 319 -3.20 13.24 -12.61
CA MET A 319 -2.40 14.35 -13.12
C MET A 319 -0.90 14.02 -13.23
N LEU A 320 -0.30 13.33 -12.26
CA LEU A 320 1.09 12.88 -12.33
C LEU A 320 1.35 11.96 -13.53
N TYR A 321 0.38 11.11 -13.89
CA TYR A 321 0.47 10.30 -15.09
C TYR A 321 0.31 11.15 -16.36
N GLN A 322 -0.58 12.14 -16.39
CA GLN A 322 -0.65 13.08 -17.52
C GLN A 322 0.70 13.79 -17.74
N PHE A 323 1.45 14.11 -16.69
CA PHE A 323 2.83 14.59 -16.80
C PHE A 323 3.77 13.56 -17.42
N GLU A 324 3.73 12.31 -16.96
CA GLU A 324 4.56 11.22 -17.49
C GLU A 324 4.32 10.97 -18.99
N GLN A 325 3.05 11.03 -19.42
CA GLN A 325 2.65 10.83 -20.82
C GLN A 325 2.94 12.05 -21.72
N GLY A 326 3.43 13.17 -21.17
CA GLY A 326 3.66 14.41 -21.91
C GLY A 326 2.38 15.19 -22.24
N ASN A 327 1.26 14.88 -21.60
CA ASN A 327 -0.04 15.55 -21.78
C ASN A 327 -0.23 16.79 -20.88
N ALA A 328 0.89 17.36 -20.43
CA ALA A 328 0.92 18.44 -19.44
C ALA A 328 1.54 19.73 -19.98
N GLU A 329 1.41 20.00 -21.28
CA GLU A 329 1.95 21.22 -21.87
C GLU A 329 1.06 22.46 -21.62
N GLY A 330 1.69 23.64 -21.59
CA GLY A 330 1.01 24.93 -21.62
C GLY A 330 0.09 25.19 -20.42
N LEU A 331 -1.10 25.77 -20.68
CA LEU A 331 -2.07 26.11 -19.64
C LEU A 331 -2.53 24.87 -18.86
N ARG A 332 -2.72 23.75 -19.55
CA ARG A 332 -3.16 22.49 -18.93
C ARG A 332 -2.14 22.01 -17.89
N GLY A 333 -0.85 22.01 -18.24
CA GLY A 333 0.23 21.72 -17.30
C GLY A 333 0.24 22.63 -16.09
N GLN A 334 0.04 23.94 -16.30
CA GLN A 334 0.02 24.92 -15.22
C GLN A 334 -1.12 24.69 -14.23
N ILE A 335 -2.31 24.35 -14.72
CA ILE A 335 -3.47 24.02 -13.87
C ILE A 335 -3.22 22.71 -13.11
N MET A 336 -2.76 21.66 -13.80
CA MET A 336 -2.47 20.37 -13.16
C MET A 336 -1.36 20.48 -12.12
N MET A 337 -0.26 21.20 -12.39
CA MET A 337 0.81 21.41 -11.41
C MET A 337 0.28 22.09 -10.14
N ARG A 338 -0.59 23.09 -10.27
CA ARG A 338 -1.18 23.80 -9.12
C ARG A 338 -2.09 22.89 -8.32
N LEU A 339 -2.98 22.16 -8.98
CA LEU A 339 -3.82 21.15 -8.33
C LEU A 339 -2.96 20.10 -7.61
N CYS A 340 -1.90 19.59 -8.25
CA CYS A 340 -0.97 18.65 -7.62
C CYS A 340 -0.32 19.27 -6.38
N LYS A 341 0.20 20.51 -6.46
CA LYS A 341 0.80 21.22 -5.33
C LYS A 341 -0.19 21.40 -4.18
N ASP A 342 -1.44 21.74 -4.48
CA ASP A 342 -2.50 21.95 -3.49
C ASP A 342 -2.91 20.62 -2.82
N ILE A 343 -3.06 19.54 -3.59
CA ILE A 343 -3.34 18.20 -3.06
C ILE A 343 -2.16 17.65 -2.23
N LEU A 344 -0.93 17.89 -2.69
CA LEU A 344 0.27 17.51 -1.97
C LEU A 344 0.40 18.31 -0.67
N GLY A 345 0.05 19.59 -0.69
CA GLY A 345 0.21 20.52 0.43
C GLY A 345 1.65 20.49 0.95
N ALA A 346 1.82 20.13 2.23
CA ALA A 346 3.15 19.99 2.85
C ALA A 346 4.01 18.87 2.24
N ARG A 347 3.45 17.95 1.45
CA ARG A 347 4.19 16.92 0.68
C ARG A 347 4.92 17.51 -0.53
N ASN A 348 4.52 18.69 -1.02
CA ASN A 348 5.27 19.36 -2.09
C ASN A 348 6.51 20.03 -1.49
N THR A 349 7.64 19.40 -1.71
CA THR A 349 8.99 19.81 -1.28
C THR A 349 9.71 20.65 -2.35
N ILE A 350 9.14 20.77 -3.55
CA ILE A 350 9.65 21.63 -4.62
C ILE A 350 9.12 23.05 -4.38
N ILE A 351 9.98 23.89 -3.80
CA ILE A 351 9.68 25.28 -3.42
C ILE A 351 9.99 26.31 -4.51
N ASP A 352 10.63 25.88 -5.60
CA ASP A 352 10.93 26.78 -6.71
C ASP A 352 9.66 27.01 -7.54
N GLU A 353 9.03 28.17 -7.33
CA GLU A 353 7.83 28.59 -8.04
C GLU A 353 8.10 29.05 -9.48
N SER A 354 9.37 29.11 -9.92
CA SER A 354 9.72 29.49 -11.29
C SER A 354 9.75 28.32 -12.28
N LEU A 355 9.69 27.08 -11.78
CA LEU A 355 9.75 25.88 -12.62
C LEU A 355 8.56 25.79 -13.57
N SER A 356 8.83 25.31 -14.79
CA SER A 356 7.76 24.83 -15.66
C SER A 356 7.04 23.63 -15.02
N PRO A 357 5.82 23.31 -15.47
CA PRO A 357 5.11 22.12 -15.01
C PRO A 357 5.93 20.82 -15.17
N GLU A 358 6.62 20.67 -16.30
CA GLU A 358 7.49 19.53 -16.59
C GLU A 358 8.75 19.52 -15.73
N GLU A 359 9.36 20.69 -15.50
CA GLU A 359 10.52 20.83 -14.61
C GLU A 359 10.15 20.53 -13.16
N TRP A 360 8.99 21.00 -12.70
CA TRP A 360 8.45 20.69 -11.38
C TRP A 360 8.20 19.19 -11.25
N TYR A 361 7.51 18.56 -12.22
CA TYR A 361 7.27 17.12 -12.21
C TYR A 361 8.57 16.32 -12.26
N THR A 362 9.54 16.73 -13.08
CA THR A 362 10.86 16.10 -13.15
C THR A 362 11.63 16.23 -11.84
N ALA A 363 11.55 17.38 -11.17
CA ALA A 363 12.20 17.60 -9.89
C ALA A 363 11.50 16.80 -8.78
N PHE A 364 10.17 16.74 -8.79
CA PHE A 364 9.34 15.99 -7.86
C PHE A 364 9.57 14.48 -8.00
N SER A 365 9.55 13.94 -9.23
CA SER A 365 9.79 12.52 -9.53
C SER A 365 11.21 12.04 -9.21
N LYS A 366 12.20 12.95 -9.20
CA LYS A 366 13.59 12.65 -8.82
C LYS A 366 13.84 12.61 -7.31
N GLN A 367 12.85 12.95 -6.49
CA GLN A 367 12.99 12.82 -5.05
C GLN A 367 12.92 11.36 -4.67
N GLU A 368 14.08 10.74 -4.48
CA GLU A 368 14.13 9.48 -3.76
C GLU A 368 13.82 9.78 -2.29
N PRO A 369 12.76 9.19 -1.69
CA PRO A 369 12.66 9.17 -0.24
C PRO A 369 13.94 8.50 0.28
N ILE A 370 14.68 9.17 1.17
CA ILE A 370 15.88 8.57 1.75
C ILE A 370 15.42 7.38 2.59
N LYS A 371 15.63 6.18 2.05
CA LYS A 371 15.31 4.93 2.74
C LYS A 371 16.40 4.64 3.76
N LEU A 372 16.08 4.93 5.02
CA LEU A 372 16.85 4.38 6.13
C LEU A 372 16.48 2.88 6.28
N PRO A 373 17.41 2.03 6.73
CA PRO A 373 17.05 0.67 7.13
C PRO A 373 16.27 0.71 8.44
N ASP A 374 15.59 -0.38 8.79
CA ASP A 374 14.87 -0.46 10.05
C ASP A 374 15.79 -0.36 11.28
N TYR A 375 15.17 -0.09 12.43
CA TYR A 375 15.86 -0.02 13.71
C TYR A 375 16.54 -1.35 14.06
N SER A 376 17.84 -1.27 14.30
CA SER A 376 18.63 -2.37 14.85
C SER A 376 19.07 -2.00 16.26
N TYR A 377 18.69 -2.84 17.21
CA TYR A 377 19.20 -2.76 18.58
C TYR A 377 20.71 -2.99 18.61
N ASP A 378 21.41 -2.14 19.34
CA ASP A 378 22.88 -2.10 19.47
C ASP A 378 23.34 -2.27 20.94
N GLY A 379 22.42 -2.58 21.84
CA GLY A 379 22.74 -2.92 23.23
C GLY A 379 23.35 -4.31 23.38
N LYS A 380 23.70 -4.66 24.61
CA LYS A 380 24.45 -5.88 24.95
C LYS A 380 23.58 -7.02 25.50
N ASP A 381 22.33 -6.75 25.84
CA ASP A 381 21.43 -7.78 26.37
C ASP A 381 20.97 -8.68 25.22
N GLU A 382 21.30 -9.97 25.30
CA GLU A 382 21.01 -10.94 24.24
C GLU A 382 19.52 -11.26 24.13
N LEU A 383 18.75 -11.18 25.22
CA LEU A 383 17.30 -11.36 25.19
C LEU A 383 16.62 -10.16 24.53
N GLU A 384 17.01 -8.94 24.92
CA GLU A 384 16.53 -7.73 24.24
C GLU A 384 16.89 -7.75 22.76
N LYS A 385 18.13 -8.09 22.41
CA LYS A 385 18.56 -8.19 21.01
C LYS A 385 17.71 -9.19 20.22
N LEU A 386 17.39 -10.36 20.80
CA LEU A 386 16.52 -11.35 20.19
C LEU A 386 15.10 -10.78 19.97
N VAL A 387 14.53 -10.12 20.98
CA VAL A 387 13.19 -9.50 20.91
C VAL A 387 13.17 -8.38 19.88
N TYR A 388 14.09 -7.42 19.95
CA TYR A 388 14.18 -6.32 18.98
C TYR A 388 14.35 -6.82 17.55
N THR A 389 15.20 -7.83 17.32
CA THR A 389 15.38 -8.41 15.97
C THR A 389 14.09 -9.04 15.47
N THR A 390 13.38 -9.77 16.34
CA THR A 390 12.12 -10.44 15.99
C THR A 390 11.00 -9.43 15.72
N GLU A 391 10.83 -8.46 16.61
CA GLU A 391 9.79 -7.42 16.51
C GLU A 391 10.04 -6.50 15.30
N THR A 392 11.28 -6.05 15.08
CA THR A 392 11.60 -5.25 13.89
C THR A 392 11.31 -6.04 12.62
N ALA A 393 11.71 -7.32 12.53
CA ALA A 393 11.42 -8.15 11.37
C ALA A 393 9.92 -8.39 11.18
N HIS A 394 9.16 -8.54 12.27
CA HIS A 394 7.71 -8.74 12.23
C HIS A 394 6.96 -7.52 11.71
N TYR A 395 7.37 -6.31 12.11
CA TYR A 395 6.69 -5.05 11.73
C TYR A 395 7.34 -4.31 10.54
N SER A 396 8.42 -4.83 9.97
CA SER A 396 9.19 -4.22 8.89
C SER A 396 8.32 -3.89 7.68
N GLN A 397 8.34 -2.62 7.26
CA GLN A 397 7.63 -2.13 6.06
C GLN A 397 8.57 -1.27 5.19
N PRO A 398 9.62 -1.86 4.59
CA PRO A 398 10.70 -1.11 3.93
C PRO A 398 10.26 -0.31 2.69
N GLN A 399 9.04 -0.57 2.21
CA GLN A 399 8.43 0.19 1.11
C GLN A 399 7.70 1.45 1.60
N ARG A 400 7.26 1.48 2.86
CA ARG A 400 6.56 2.62 3.47
C ARG A 400 7.48 3.52 4.28
N GLY A 401 8.75 3.16 4.45
CA GLY A 401 9.69 3.89 5.29
C GLY A 401 10.60 2.95 6.06
N PHE A 402 11.10 3.40 7.20
CA PHE A 402 11.87 2.59 8.14
C PHE A 402 11.07 2.36 9.42
N THR A 403 11.08 1.13 9.91
CA THR A 403 10.37 0.72 11.11
C THR A 403 11.26 0.88 12.34
N VAL A 404 10.73 1.52 13.37
CA VAL A 404 11.34 1.59 14.71
C VAL A 404 10.42 0.90 15.68
N VAL A 405 11.00 0.09 16.57
CA VAL A 405 10.26 -0.63 17.62
C VAL A 405 10.75 -0.23 19.00
N ALA A 406 9.86 -0.28 19.98
CA ALA A 406 10.10 -0.08 21.39
C ALA A 406 9.39 -1.20 22.17
N PRO A 407 10.04 -2.36 22.37
CA PRO A 407 9.50 -3.46 23.16
C PRO A 407 9.72 -3.23 24.66
N LYS A 408 8.71 -3.54 25.46
CA LYS A 408 8.80 -3.75 26.91
C LYS A 408 8.62 -5.21 27.23
N ILE A 409 9.69 -5.85 27.72
CA ILE A 409 9.65 -7.25 28.15
C ILE A 409 9.12 -7.31 29.58
N PHE A 410 8.03 -8.04 29.79
CA PHE A 410 7.46 -8.30 31.12
C PHE A 410 8.11 -9.50 31.78
N LYS A 411 8.30 -10.56 30.99
CA LYS A 411 8.81 -11.83 31.49
C LYS A 411 9.36 -12.70 30.37
N SER A 412 10.30 -13.56 30.72
CA SER A 412 10.74 -14.68 29.90
C SER A 412 10.68 -15.98 30.71
N ILE A 413 10.22 -17.07 30.09
CA ILE A 413 10.13 -18.40 30.70
C ILE A 413 10.87 -19.39 29.81
N GLU A 414 11.81 -20.12 30.39
CA GLU A 414 12.40 -21.30 29.76
C GLU A 414 11.70 -22.56 30.30
N GLU A 415 11.23 -23.43 29.41
CA GLU A 415 10.66 -24.74 29.75
C GLU A 415 11.10 -25.77 28.70
N GLY A 416 11.98 -26.70 29.09
CA GLY A 416 12.64 -27.59 28.14
C GLY A 416 13.56 -26.82 27.19
N ASP A 417 13.43 -27.09 25.89
CA ASP A 417 14.20 -26.40 24.83
C ASP A 417 13.51 -25.10 24.36
N PHE A 418 12.40 -24.69 25.01
CA PHE A 418 11.62 -23.52 24.59
C PHE A 418 11.82 -22.31 25.51
N LEU A 419 11.95 -21.13 24.91
CA LEU A 419 11.95 -19.83 25.56
C LEU A 419 10.70 -19.06 25.11
N LYS A 420 9.81 -18.71 26.04
CA LYS A 420 8.65 -17.83 25.76
C LYS A 420 8.85 -16.47 26.40
N VAL A 421 8.75 -15.40 25.60
CA VAL A 421 8.95 -14.01 26.01
C VAL A 421 7.63 -13.26 25.87
N PHE A 422 7.25 -12.51 26.90
CA PHE A 422 6.02 -11.73 26.95
C PHE A 422 6.36 -10.26 26.87
N VAL A 423 5.86 -9.60 25.83
CA VAL A 423 6.29 -8.26 25.44
C VAL A 423 5.10 -7.41 25.03
N THR A 424 5.14 -6.11 25.29
CA THR A 424 4.29 -5.12 24.60
C THR A 424 5.19 -4.23 23.78
N THR A 425 4.93 -4.13 22.49
CA THR A 425 5.78 -3.37 21.57
C THR A 425 5.02 -2.22 20.97
N TYR A 426 5.58 -1.01 21.08
CA TYR A 426 5.23 0.06 20.17
C TYR A 426 6.07 -0.09 18.91
N SER A 427 5.45 -0.43 17.79
CA SER A 427 6.06 -0.38 16.47
C SER A 427 5.53 0.82 15.70
N ALA A 428 6.40 1.54 14.99
CA ALA A 428 6.00 2.60 14.09
C ALA A 428 6.90 2.66 12.87
N THR A 429 6.30 2.98 11.73
CA THR A 429 7.00 3.19 10.45
C THR A 429 7.06 4.67 10.16
N TYR A 430 8.25 5.13 9.82
CA TYR A 430 8.56 6.53 9.57
C TYR A 430 9.03 6.74 8.14
N ILE A 431 8.52 7.79 7.50
CA ILE A 431 9.11 8.35 6.29
C ILE A 431 10.00 9.53 6.66
N MET A 432 11.12 9.64 5.95
CA MET A 432 12.02 10.79 6.05
C MET A 432 12.03 11.56 4.74
N ASN A 433 11.71 12.85 4.84
CA ASN A 433 11.90 13.80 3.76
C ASN A 433 13.05 14.72 4.15
N THR A 434 13.97 14.96 3.21
CA THR A 434 15.09 15.88 3.42
C THR A 434 15.01 17.05 2.47
N THR A 435 15.22 18.25 3.01
CA THR A 435 15.49 19.48 2.26
C THR A 435 16.97 19.84 2.40
N ALA A 436 17.43 20.84 1.65
CA ALA A 436 18.80 21.35 1.76
C ALA A 436 19.21 21.79 3.19
N ASN A 437 18.24 22.08 4.07
CA ASN A 437 18.50 22.65 5.39
C ASN A 437 17.88 21.87 6.58
N ALA A 438 17.01 20.88 6.34
CA ALA A 438 16.31 20.16 7.40
C ALA A 438 15.79 18.78 6.96
N ALA A 439 15.76 17.83 7.90
CA ALA A 439 15.07 16.55 7.75
C ALA A 439 13.74 16.58 8.53
N SER A 440 12.64 16.21 7.89
CA SER A 440 11.35 15.99 8.52
C SER A 440 11.03 14.50 8.58
N ILE A 441 10.62 14.03 9.75
CA ILE A 441 10.28 12.64 10.02
C ILE A 441 8.79 12.59 10.32
N ARG A 442 8.04 11.81 9.54
CA ARG A 442 6.60 11.61 9.74
C ARG A 442 6.31 10.16 10.04
N GLU A 443 5.53 9.93 11.08
CA GLU A 443 4.95 8.61 11.36
C GLU A 443 3.80 8.34 10.37
N VAL A 444 3.86 7.22 9.65
CA VAL A 444 2.85 6.85 8.64
C VAL A 444 2.05 5.61 9.02
N SER A 445 2.50 4.89 10.05
CA SER A 445 1.83 3.74 10.64
C SER A 445 2.40 3.52 12.02
N GLY A 446 1.56 3.11 12.97
CA GLY A 446 2.03 2.78 14.31
C GLY A 446 0.99 2.01 15.11
N GLY A 447 1.45 1.18 16.04
CA GLY A 447 0.59 0.39 16.91
C GLY A 447 1.34 -0.06 18.17
N ILE A 448 0.61 -0.16 19.27
CA ILE A 448 1.11 -0.74 20.52
C ILE A 448 0.40 -2.07 20.69
N ILE A 449 1.13 -3.17 20.63
CA ILE A 449 0.53 -4.51 20.61
C ILE A 449 1.23 -5.41 21.64
N PRO A 450 0.48 -5.95 22.61
CA PRO A 450 0.95 -7.03 23.48
C PRO A 450 1.06 -8.35 22.71
N SER A 451 2.13 -9.11 22.96
CA SER A 451 2.36 -10.42 22.36
C SER A 451 3.16 -11.36 23.27
N ALA A 452 3.12 -12.64 22.93
CA ALA A 452 4.02 -13.65 23.43
C ALA A 452 4.76 -14.32 22.27
N ILE A 453 6.08 -14.37 22.38
CA ILE A 453 6.97 -14.89 21.35
C ILE A 453 7.64 -16.15 21.90
N THR A 454 7.44 -17.28 21.23
CA THR A 454 8.05 -18.56 21.63
C THR A 454 9.17 -18.93 20.67
N PHE A 455 10.31 -19.25 21.23
CA PHE A 455 11.50 -19.71 20.53
C PHE A 455 11.87 -21.13 20.96
N GLU A 456 12.47 -21.89 20.05
CA GLU A 456 13.14 -23.17 20.35
C GLU A 456 14.66 -22.97 20.27
N ARG A 457 15.38 -23.49 21.26
CA ARG A 457 16.83 -23.48 21.29
C ARG A 457 17.35 -24.65 20.47
N SER A 458 18.06 -24.34 19.40
CA SER A 458 18.79 -25.33 18.59
C SER A 458 19.97 -25.96 19.34
N GLU A 459 20.47 -27.11 18.85
CA GLU A 459 21.68 -27.79 19.38
C GLU A 459 22.93 -26.88 19.41
N ALA A 460 22.99 -25.88 18.51
CA ALA A 460 24.07 -24.89 18.46
C ALA A 460 23.90 -23.72 19.47
N GLY A 461 22.82 -23.72 20.26
CA GLY A 461 22.50 -22.68 21.24
C GLY A 461 21.76 -21.46 20.69
N ASN A 462 21.47 -21.42 19.39
CA ASN A 462 20.70 -20.33 18.76
C ASN A 462 19.20 -20.54 18.94
N TYR A 463 18.45 -19.44 19.07
CA TYR A 463 16.99 -19.46 19.15
C TYR A 463 16.35 -19.34 17.76
N GLN A 464 15.34 -20.18 17.48
CA GLN A 464 14.50 -20.11 16.28
C GLN A 464 13.06 -19.78 16.68
N LEU A 465 12.40 -18.89 15.94
CA LEU A 465 11.01 -18.51 16.21
C LEU A 465 10.08 -19.70 15.92
N VAL A 466 9.25 -20.07 16.90
CA VAL A 466 8.27 -21.17 16.82
C VAL A 466 6.85 -20.63 16.72
N SER A 467 6.50 -19.66 17.58
CA SER A 467 5.18 -19.05 17.57
C SER A 467 5.22 -17.57 17.95
N TYR A 468 4.24 -16.85 17.41
CA TYR A 468 3.97 -15.44 17.71
C TYR A 468 2.49 -15.29 18.01
N GLU A 469 2.14 -15.04 19.27
CA GLU A 469 0.76 -14.90 19.73
C GLU A 469 0.51 -13.45 20.13
N GLN A 470 -0.26 -12.69 19.35
CA GLN A 470 -0.56 -11.30 19.65
C GLN A 470 -1.97 -11.11 20.23
N ALA A 471 -2.16 -10.00 20.95
CA ALA A 471 -3.49 -9.55 21.36
C ALA A 471 -4.36 -9.31 20.11
N LYS A 472 -5.60 -9.78 20.16
CA LYS A 472 -6.63 -9.54 19.14
C LYS A 472 -7.36 -8.24 19.42
N ASP A 473 -8.18 -7.79 18.48
CA ASP A 473 -8.96 -6.56 18.64
C ASP A 473 -10.34 -6.78 19.30
N GLY A 474 -10.93 -5.68 19.77
CA GLY A 474 -12.31 -5.64 20.25
C GLY A 474 -12.57 -6.55 21.46
N SER A 475 -13.66 -7.33 21.40
CA SER A 475 -14.05 -8.23 22.49
C SER A 475 -13.04 -9.35 22.76
N GLU A 476 -12.15 -9.65 21.81
CA GLU A 476 -11.14 -10.70 21.90
C GLU A 476 -9.80 -10.20 22.48
N TRP A 477 -9.65 -8.90 22.71
CA TRP A 477 -8.42 -8.32 23.24
C TRP A 477 -8.05 -8.87 24.63
N LEU A 478 -8.96 -8.77 25.60
CA LEU A 478 -8.73 -9.33 26.95
C LEU A 478 -8.57 -10.88 26.93
N PRO A 479 -9.45 -11.66 26.27
CA PRO A 479 -9.31 -13.11 26.21
C PRO A 479 -7.99 -13.60 25.61
N SER A 480 -7.53 -12.99 24.51
CA SER A 480 -6.30 -13.40 23.84
C SER A 480 -5.06 -13.21 24.70
N ILE A 481 -4.96 -12.11 25.45
CA ILE A 481 -3.84 -11.87 26.39
C ILE A 481 -3.79 -12.94 27.47
N ARG A 482 -4.94 -13.27 28.07
CA ARG A 482 -5.01 -14.32 29.10
C ARG A 482 -4.66 -15.69 28.53
N GLN A 483 -5.06 -15.97 27.30
CA GLN A 483 -4.81 -17.24 26.63
C GLN A 483 -3.32 -17.52 26.45
N TYR A 484 -2.55 -16.56 25.94
CA TYR A 484 -1.13 -16.82 25.67
C TYR A 484 -0.25 -16.72 26.93
N CYS A 485 -0.73 -16.15 28.04
CA CYS A 485 -0.03 -16.01 29.34
C CYS A 485 0.14 -17.34 30.10
N THR A 486 0.69 -18.34 29.40
CA THR A 486 0.93 -19.70 29.86
C THR A 486 2.37 -20.13 29.55
N THR A 487 2.88 -21.13 30.27
CA THR A 487 4.22 -21.68 29.99
C THR A 487 4.27 -22.41 28.64
N PRO A 488 5.41 -22.38 27.92
CA PRO A 488 5.45 -22.82 26.52
C PRO A 488 5.23 -24.31 26.28
N VAL A 489 5.48 -25.18 27.27
CA VAL A 489 5.34 -26.64 27.11
C VAL A 489 4.18 -27.18 27.92
N SER A 490 4.11 -26.87 29.22
CA SER A 490 3.05 -27.43 30.08
C SER A 490 1.73 -26.66 30.02
N GLY A 491 1.68 -25.49 29.38
CA GLY A 491 0.47 -24.67 29.25
C GLY A 491 -0.07 -24.16 30.58
N LYS A 492 0.77 -24.12 31.63
CA LYS A 492 0.35 -23.65 32.96
C LYS A 492 0.23 -22.14 32.93
N GLU A 493 -0.87 -21.61 33.47
CA GLU A 493 -1.05 -20.18 33.67
C GLU A 493 0.11 -19.59 34.48
N ILE A 494 0.58 -18.41 34.07
CA ILE A 494 1.61 -17.65 34.78
C ILE A 494 0.90 -16.60 35.66
N PRO A 495 0.83 -16.79 36.99
CA PRO A 495 0.00 -15.95 37.84
C PRO A 495 0.39 -14.47 37.76
N GLY A 496 -0.61 -13.60 37.58
CA GLY A 496 -0.48 -12.14 37.57
C GLY A 496 0.04 -11.53 36.25
N LEU A 497 0.66 -12.32 35.36
CA LEU A 497 1.31 -11.79 34.16
C LEU A 497 0.33 -11.12 33.19
N ALA A 498 -0.83 -11.72 32.96
CA ALA A 498 -1.85 -11.12 32.10
C ALA A 498 -2.34 -9.78 32.65
N ASP A 499 -2.54 -9.70 33.97
CA ASP A 499 -2.98 -8.46 34.62
C ASP A 499 -1.88 -7.38 34.56
N ASP A 500 -0.60 -7.75 34.70
CA ASP A 500 0.52 -6.82 34.52
C ASP A 500 0.57 -6.23 33.11
N ILE A 501 0.39 -7.06 32.08
CA ILE A 501 0.33 -6.62 30.66
C ILE A 501 -0.87 -5.71 30.43
N ILE A 502 -2.06 -6.10 30.91
CA ILE A 502 -3.29 -5.31 30.75
C ILE A 502 -3.17 -3.96 31.45
N ASN A 503 -2.65 -3.94 32.67
CA ASN A 503 -2.46 -2.71 33.46
C ASN A 503 -1.47 -1.77 32.77
N HIS A 504 -0.35 -2.30 32.27
CA HIS A 504 0.61 -1.49 31.51
C HIS A 504 0.02 -0.97 30.20
N TYR A 505 -0.83 -1.74 29.53
CA TYR A 505 -1.52 -1.25 28.34
C TYR A 505 -2.46 -0.07 28.62
N GLY A 506 -2.88 0.15 29.87
CA GLY A 506 -3.58 1.36 30.29
C GLY A 506 -2.69 2.58 30.53
N ASP A 507 -1.37 2.38 30.67
CA ASP A 507 -0.36 3.41 30.98
C ASP A 507 1.00 3.05 30.35
N TYR A 508 1.10 3.19 29.02
CA TYR A 508 2.28 2.84 28.22
C TYR A 508 3.15 4.06 27.84
N GLU A 509 3.13 5.13 28.63
CA GLU A 509 3.90 6.35 28.33
C GLU A 509 5.43 6.07 28.25
N ASP A 510 5.91 5.06 28.97
CA ASP A 510 7.28 4.57 28.86
C ASP A 510 7.62 4.05 27.46
N LEU A 511 6.68 3.42 26.74
CA LEU A 511 6.88 2.98 25.36
C LEU A 511 6.96 4.16 24.39
N HIS A 512 6.16 5.21 24.57
CA HIS A 512 6.29 6.43 23.75
C HIS A 512 7.64 7.11 23.96
N LYS A 513 8.11 7.15 25.20
CA LYS A 513 9.43 7.68 25.52
C LYS A 513 10.54 6.83 24.89
N LEU A 514 10.50 5.52 25.06
CA LEU A 514 11.47 4.59 24.49
C LEU A 514 11.46 4.63 22.96
N GLN A 515 10.29 4.71 22.33
CA GLN A 515 10.16 4.84 20.88
C GLN A 515 10.82 6.11 20.37
N ARG A 516 10.60 7.24 21.06
CA ARG A 516 11.26 8.50 20.72
C ARG A 516 12.78 8.40 20.88
N GLU A 517 13.26 7.77 21.93
CA GLU A 517 14.69 7.55 22.15
C GLU A 517 15.31 6.66 21.05
N ASN A 518 14.66 5.54 20.72
CA ASN A 518 15.08 4.64 19.65
C ASN A 518 15.08 5.34 18.29
N LEU A 519 14.04 6.12 17.97
CA LEU A 519 13.95 6.91 16.74
C LEU A 519 15.09 7.94 16.67
N LEU A 520 15.31 8.74 17.71
CA LEU A 520 16.36 9.75 17.73
C LEU A 520 17.74 9.12 17.60
N LYS A 521 17.99 8.01 18.30
CA LYS A 521 19.23 7.24 18.22
C LYS A 521 19.46 6.70 16.81
N HIS A 522 18.41 6.17 16.18
CA HIS A 522 18.45 5.68 14.81
C HIS A 522 18.82 6.77 13.82
N LEU A 523 18.14 7.92 13.91
CA LEU A 523 18.38 9.07 13.05
C LEU A 523 19.81 9.61 13.22
N GLN A 524 20.29 9.73 14.46
CA GLN A 524 21.67 10.14 14.75
C GLN A 524 22.70 9.16 14.15
N LYS A 525 22.46 7.85 14.24
CA LYS A 525 23.32 6.82 13.65
C LYS A 525 23.48 7.00 12.14
N TYR A 526 22.44 7.49 11.45
CA TYR A 526 22.47 7.79 10.02
C TYR A 526 22.73 9.27 9.70
N GLY A 527 23.29 10.03 10.64
CA GLY A 527 23.76 11.40 10.40
C GLY A 527 22.66 12.47 10.35
N VAL A 528 21.42 12.13 10.73
CA VAL A 528 20.30 13.07 10.78
C VAL A 528 20.32 13.81 12.12
N GLN A 529 20.60 15.12 12.08
CA GLN A 529 20.67 15.98 13.26
C GLN A 529 19.48 16.94 13.32
N ASN A 530 18.92 17.13 14.52
CA ASN A 530 17.78 18.02 14.79
C ASN A 530 16.56 17.83 13.85
N PRO A 531 16.04 16.59 13.69
CA PRO A 531 14.89 16.35 12.82
C PRO A 531 13.62 17.03 13.34
N LEU A 532 12.81 17.56 12.42
CA LEU A 532 11.43 17.94 12.72
C LEU A 532 10.58 16.66 12.75
N ILE A 533 10.16 16.22 13.93
CA ILE A 533 9.29 15.06 14.08
C ILE A 533 7.83 15.53 14.04
N VAL A 534 7.15 15.19 12.94
CA VAL A 534 5.74 15.49 12.72
C VAL A 534 4.92 14.29 13.21
N LYS A 535 4.13 14.50 14.26
CA LYS A 535 3.16 13.51 14.71
C LYS A 535 1.93 13.51 13.78
N PRO A 536 1.20 12.38 13.65
CA PRO A 536 -0.07 12.35 12.94
C PRO A 536 -1.04 13.42 13.41
#